data_AF-A0A961KDJ8-F1
#
_entry.id   AF-A0A961KDJ8-F1
#
_cell.length_a   1.000
_cell.length_b   1.000
_cell.length_c   1.000
_cell.angle_alpha   90.00
_cell.angle_beta   90.00
_cell.angle_gamma   90.00
#
_symmetry.space_group_name_H-M   'P 1'
#
loop_
_entity.id
_entity.type
_entity.pdbx_description
1 polymer ?
#
loop_
_entity_poly.entity_id
_entity_poly.type
_entity_poly.pdbx_seq_one_letter_code
_entity_poly.pdbx_strand_id
1 'polypeptide(L)' 'AGVVEKSGSWYSYGDERIGQGRENSKNYLKANPAVALEIEDKIRAANGLDFHMSSDDSEVLDD' A
#
# COMPACT_ATOMS: atom_id res chain seq x y z
N ALA A 1 -10.47 0.25 1.00
CA ALA A 1 -9.19 -0.39 0.65
C ALA A 1 -9.34 -1.91 0.62
N GLY A 2 -9.43 -2.49 -0.58
CA GLY A 2 -9.39 -3.92 -0.90
C GLY A 2 -8.15 -4.23 -1.73
N VAL A 3 -6.98 -3.82 -1.21
CA VAL A 3 -5.70 -3.93 -1.91
C VAL A 3 -5.17 -5.37 -1.84
N VAL A 4 -5.40 -6.03 -0.70
CA VAL A 4 -5.07 -7.44 -0.46
C VAL A 4 -6.37 -8.23 -0.38
N GLU A 5 -6.48 -9.26 -1.20
CA GLU A 5 -7.61 -10.17 -1.25
C GLU A 5 -7.43 -11.32 -0.27
N LYS A 6 -8.55 -11.85 0.25
CA LYS A 6 -8.55 -12.99 1.16
C LYS A 6 -9.49 -14.08 0.65
N SER A 7 -8.95 -15.26 0.39
CA SER A 7 -9.71 -16.45 0.01
C SER A 7 -9.51 -17.55 1.05
N GLY A 8 -10.50 -17.74 1.92
CA GLY A 8 -10.39 -18.63 3.07
C GLY A 8 -9.29 -18.17 4.03
N SER A 9 -8.27 -19.01 4.25
CA SER A 9 -7.11 -18.65 5.07
C SER A 9 -5.98 -17.98 4.28
N TRP A 10 -6.08 -17.86 2.95
CA TRP A 10 -5.02 -17.31 2.10
C TRP A 10 -5.21 -15.83 1.83
N TYR A 11 -4.10 -15.11 1.78
CA TYR A 11 -4.00 -13.72 1.33
C TYR A 11 -3.28 -13.64 -0.01
N SER A 12 -3.78 -12.77 -0.89
CA SER A 12 -3.22 -12.52 -2.22
C SER A 12 -3.17 -11.02 -2.52
N TYR A 13 -2.21 -10.62 -3.35
CA TYR A 13 -2.08 -9.26 -3.84
C TYR A 13 -1.99 -9.30 -5.37
N GLY A 14 -3.01 -8.75 -6.04
CA GLY A 14 -3.21 -9.03 -7.48
C GLY A 14 -3.30 -10.53 -7.71
N ASP A 15 -2.46 -11.05 -8.60
CA ASP A 15 -2.37 -12.48 -8.91
C ASP A 15 -1.36 -13.24 -8.02
N GLU A 16 -0.61 -12.54 -7.16
CA GLU A 16 0.43 -13.15 -6.34
C GLU A 16 -0.10 -13.59 -4.96
N ARG A 17 0.28 -14.80 -4.53
CA ARG A 17 -0.07 -15.30 -3.18
C ARG A 17 0.94 -14.81 -2.16
N ILE A 18 0.46 -14.03 -1.20
CA ILE A 18 1.26 -13.51 -0.08
C ILE A 18 1.49 -14.61 0.97
N GLY A 19 0.45 -15.32 1.38
CA GLY A 19 0.59 -16.33 2.42
C GLY A 19 -0.70 -16.80 3.07
N GLN A 20 -0.61 -17.91 3.79
CA GLN A 20 -1.73 -18.47 4.56
C GLN A 20 -1.69 -17.96 6.00
N GLY A 21 -2.74 -17.27 6.42
CA GLY A 21 -2.86 -16.71 7.76
C GLY A 21 -1.96 -15.49 7.95
N ARG A 22 -2.22 -14.77 9.04
CA ARG A 22 -1.60 -13.46 9.30
C ARG A 22 -0.08 -13.54 9.41
N GLU A 23 0.45 -14.60 10.04
CA GLU A 23 1.88 -14.68 10.35
C GLU A 23 2.73 -14.96 9.11
N ASN A 24 2.30 -15.87 8.23
CA ASN A 24 3.00 -16.12 6.98
C ASN A 24 2.95 -14.90 6.06
N SER A 25 1.81 -14.20 5.99
CA SER A 25 1.71 -12.97 5.22
C SER A 25 2.65 -11.88 5.74
N LYS A 26 2.78 -11.74 7.06
CA LYS A 26 3.72 -10.80 7.68
C LYS A 26 5.17 -11.14 7.33
N ASN A 27 5.54 -12.42 7.36
CA ASN A 27 6.88 -12.86 7.01
C ASN A 27 7.19 -12.63 5.53
N TYR A 28 6.23 -12.89 4.64
CA TYR A 28 6.35 -12.59 3.22
C TYR A 28 6.58 -11.09 2.98
N LEU A 29 5.79 -10.21 3.61
CA LEU A 29 5.95 -8.75 3.44
C LEU A 29 7.29 -8.23 3.97
N LYS A 30 7.80 -8.82 5.07
CA LYS A 30 9.15 -8.52 5.57
C LYS A 30 10.25 -8.97 4.60
N ALA A 31 10.07 -10.11 3.94
CA ALA A 31 11.02 -10.63 2.98
C ALA A 31 10.95 -9.90 1.62
N ASN A 32 9.81 -9.29 1.30
CA ASN A 32 9.55 -8.59 0.05
C ASN A 32 9.20 -7.11 0.31
N PRO A 33 10.18 -6.28 0.74
CA PRO A 33 9.94 -4.89 1.10
C PRO A 33 9.38 -4.05 -0.06
N ALA A 34 9.74 -4.37 -1.31
CA ALA A 34 9.18 -3.69 -2.48
C ALA A 34 7.65 -3.88 -2.60
N VAL A 35 7.17 -5.10 -2.39
CA VAL A 35 5.71 -5.40 -2.40
C VAL A 35 5.02 -4.75 -1.21
N ALA A 36 5.67 -4.75 -0.04
CA ALA A 36 5.13 -4.08 1.14
C ALA A 36 4.95 -2.57 0.93
N LEU A 37 5.95 -1.91 0.34
CA LEU A 37 5.88 -0.48 -0.02
C LEU A 37 4.77 -0.22 -1.04
N GLU A 38 4.67 -1.02 -2.09
CA GLU A 38 3.62 -0.85 -3.10
C GLU A 38 2.21 -1.01 -2.50
N ILE A 39 2.01 -1.99 -1.62
CA ILE A 39 0.75 -2.18 -0.90
C ILE A 39 0.47 -0.98 0.02
N GLU A 40 1.48 -0.49 0.73
CA GLU A 40 1.36 0.69 1.60
C GLU A 40 0.94 1.93 0.81
N ASP A 41 1.61 2.22 -0.29
CA ASP A 41 1.30 3.37 -1.16
C ASP A 41 -0.13 3.28 -1.70
N LYS A 42 -0.55 2.10 -2.19
CA LYS A 42 -1.92 1.90 -2.67
C LYS A 42 -2.95 2.05 -1.55
N ILE A 43 -2.65 1.60 -0.33
CA ILE A 43 -3.53 1.80 0.83
C ILE A 43 -3.60 3.28 1.17
N ARG A 44 -2.47 4.00 1.20
CA ARG A 44 -2.43 5.44 1.48
C ARG A 44 -3.23 6.22 0.44
N ALA A 45 -2.99 6.00 -0.85
CA ALA A 45 -3.73 6.63 -1.93
C ALA A 45 -5.24 6.35 -1.86
N ALA A 46 -5.64 5.10 -1.60
CA ALA A 46 -7.05 4.74 -1.46
C ALA A 46 -7.75 5.38 -0.25
N ASN A 47 -6.99 5.90 0.72
CA ASN A 47 -7.51 6.62 1.89
C ASN A 47 -7.25 8.13 1.82
N GLY A 48 -6.81 8.67 0.67
CA GLY A 48 -6.49 10.10 0.52
C GLY A 48 -5.26 10.55 1.31
N LEU A 49 -4.37 9.61 1.66
CA LEU A 49 -3.11 9.82 2.36
C LEU A 49 -1.90 9.72 1.41
N ASP A 50 -2.14 9.74 0.10
CA ASP A 50 -1.07 9.94 -0.87
C ASP A 50 -0.55 11.36 -0.66
N PHE A 51 0.51 11.47 0.12
CA PHE A 51 1.26 12.70 0.25
C PHE A 51 2.03 12.89 -1.05
N HIS A 52 1.33 13.35 -2.09
CA HIS A 52 1.97 14.25 -3.03
C HIS A 52 2.48 15.39 -2.14
N MET A 53 3.80 15.51 -1.98
CA MET A 53 4.37 16.77 -1.55
C MET A 53 3.76 17.80 -2.48
N SER A 54 2.77 18.54 -2.00
CA SER A 54 2.27 19.72 -2.65
C SER A 54 3.48 20.63 -2.75
N SER A 55 4.10 20.63 -3.92
CA SER A 55 4.96 21.69 -4.42
C SER A 55 4.12 22.93 -4.75
N ASP A 56 3.05 23.16 -4.00
CA ASP A 56 1.96 24.09 -4.28
C ASP A 56 1.61 24.92 -3.01
N ASP A 57 2.67 25.36 -2.31
CA ASP A 57 2.60 26.45 -1.34
C ASP A 57 3.69 27.49 -1.64
N SER A 58 3.84 27.81 -2.93
CA SER A 58 4.41 29.10 -3.33
C SER A 58 3.26 29.91 -3.91
N GLU A 59 2.39 30.38 -3.01
CA GLU A 59 1.39 31.38 -3.34
C GLU A 59 2.10 32.58 -3.97
N VAL A 60 1.58 32.93 -5.13
CA VAL A 60 1.92 34.10 -5.94
C VAL A 60 1.66 35.35 -5.10
N LEU A 61 2.72 36.11 -4.80
CA LEU A 61 2.56 37.50 -4.35
C LEU A 61 2.24 38.35 -5.58
N ASP A 62 0.95 38.66 -5.75
CA ASP A 62 0.42 39.65 -6.69
C ASP A 62 0.51 41.06 -6.05
N ASP A 63 1.04 42.01 -6.83
CA ASP A 63 1.23 43.48 -6.61
C ASP A 63 2.39 43.98 -5.72
#